data_AF-A0A933PT39-F1
#
_entry.id   AF-A0A933PT39-F1
#
_cell.length_a   1.000
_cell.length_b   1.000
_cell.length_c   1.000
_cell.angle_alpha   90.00
_cell.angle_beta   90.00
_cell.angle_gamma   90.00
#
_symmetry.space_group_name_H-M   'P 1'
#
loop_
_entity.id
_entity.type
_entity.pdbx_description
1 polymer ?
#
loop_
_entity_poly.entity_id
_entity_poly.type
_entity_poly.pdbx_seq_one_letter_code
_entity_poly.pdbx_strand_id
1 'polypeptide(L)'
;MKFFENVFKELNAEKIKYLVVGGVAVNLYGYARFTGNIDILLLLEKENLLKMAKVMNKLGYIERLPVSIMSLVDRKQVKKFDSISIPIVSIGDLIKMKKKANREKDIEDLKQLIKLKDL
;
A
#
# COMPACT_ATOMS: atom_id res chain seq x y z
N MET A 1 -10.29 -20.89 1.01
CA MET A 1 -10.55 -20.03 2.19
C MET A 1 -9.58 -20.26 3.35
N LYS A 2 -9.32 -21.51 3.80
CA LYS A 2 -8.38 -21.80 4.92
C LYS A 2 -7.00 -21.14 4.81
N PHE A 3 -6.50 -20.93 3.58
CA PHE A 3 -5.20 -20.29 3.31
C PHE A 3 -5.07 -18.87 3.88
N PHE A 4 -6.16 -18.09 3.94
CA PHE A 4 -6.11 -16.70 4.43
C PHE A 4 -6.46 -16.57 5.91
N GLU A 5 -6.97 -17.62 6.54
CA GLU A 5 -7.48 -17.58 7.91
C GLU A 5 -6.40 -17.17 8.92
N ASN A 6 -5.18 -17.68 8.77
CA ASN A 6 -4.06 -17.35 9.66
C ASN A 6 -3.69 -15.86 9.58
N VAL A 7 -3.75 -15.27 8.38
CA VAL A 7 -3.50 -13.83 8.19
C VAL A 7 -4.53 -13.02 8.97
N PHE A 8 -5.82 -13.30 8.80
CA PHE A 8 -6.86 -12.55 9.51
C PHE A 8 -6.83 -12.75 11.03
N LYS A 9 -6.47 -13.95 11.51
CA LYS A 9 -6.28 -14.20 12.95
C LYS A 9 -5.21 -13.28 13.54
N GLU A 10 -4.05 -13.20 12.90
CA GLU A 10 -2.96 -12.34 13.36
C GLU A 10 -3.29 -10.85 13.26
N LEU A 11 -3.92 -10.41 12.17
CA LEU A 11 -4.37 -9.03 12.03
C LEU A 11 -5.36 -8.63 13.13
N ASN A 12 -6.31 -9.52 13.45
CA ASN A 12 -7.30 -9.28 14.51
C ASN A 12 -6.65 -9.30 15.91
N ALA A 13 -5.74 -10.24 16.17
CA ALA A 13 -5.05 -10.37 17.45
C ALA A 13 -4.23 -9.11 17.78
N GLU A 14 -3.56 -8.54 16.78
CA GLU A 14 -2.77 -7.30 16.92
C GLU A 14 -3.64 -6.03 16.79
N LYS A 15 -4.96 -6.17 16.66
CA LYS A 15 -5.93 -5.07 16.55
C LYS A 15 -5.59 -4.11 15.41
N ILE A 16 -5.19 -4.65 14.26
CA ILE A 16 -4.95 -3.87 13.05
C ILE A 16 -6.28 -3.25 12.58
N LYS A 17 -6.26 -1.95 12.25
CA LYS A 17 -7.40 -1.24 11.67
C LYS A 17 -7.37 -1.42 10.15
N TYR A 18 -8.15 -2.37 9.64
CA TYR A 18 -8.24 -2.68 8.20
C TYR A 18 -9.67 -3.05 7.79
N LEU A 19 -9.95 -3.00 6.49
CA LEU A 19 -11.17 -3.52 5.87
C LEU A 19 -10.82 -4.46 4.72
N VAL A 20 -11.45 -5.63 4.66
CA VAL A 20 -11.30 -6.56 3.52
C VAL A 20 -12.12 -6.05 2.34
N VAL A 21 -11.49 -5.98 1.18
CA VAL A 21 -12.13 -5.59 -0.08
C VAL A 21 -11.81 -6.63 -1.17
N GLY A 22 -12.25 -6.36 -2.41
CA GLY A 22 -11.91 -7.20 -3.56
C GLY A 22 -12.53 -8.61 -3.50
N GLY A 23 -11.83 -9.59 -4.08
CA GLY A 23 -12.38 -10.91 -4.34
C GLY A 23 -12.79 -11.69 -3.09
N VAL A 24 -12.06 -11.55 -1.98
CA VAL A 24 -12.40 -12.22 -0.71
C VAL A 24 -13.70 -11.66 -0.14
N ALA A 25 -13.90 -10.34 -0.16
CA ALA A 25 -15.14 -9.73 0.32
C ALA A 25 -16.35 -10.16 -0.54
N VAL A 26 -16.20 -10.17 -1.87
CA VAL A 26 -17.24 -10.66 -2.80
C VAL A 26 -17.67 -12.10 -2.49
N ASN A 27 -16.70 -12.98 -2.21
CA ASN A 27 -16.98 -14.36 -1.81
C ASN A 27 -17.76 -14.45 -0.48
N LEU A 28 -17.45 -13.60 0.51
CA LEU A 28 -18.15 -13.56 1.80
C LEU A 28 -19.59 -13.06 1.68
N TYR A 29 -19.90 -12.24 0.67
CA TYR A 29 -21.28 -11.83 0.35
C TYR A 29 -22.06 -12.88 -0.48
N GLY A 30 -21.49 -14.07 -0.71
CA GLY A 30 -22.18 -15.19 -1.34
C GLY A 30 -22.02 -15.29 -2.86
N TYR A 31 -21.24 -14.40 -3.49
CA TYR A 31 -20.91 -14.53 -4.91
C TYR A 31 -19.57 -15.23 -5.09
N ALA A 32 -19.61 -16.53 -5.42
CA ALA A 32 -18.42 -17.34 -5.58
C ALA A 32 -17.60 -16.93 -6.82
N ARG A 33 -16.35 -16.55 -6.59
CA ARG A 33 -15.33 -16.30 -7.62
C ARG A 33 -13.95 -16.75 -7.16
N PHE A 34 -13.10 -17.06 -8.13
CA PHE A 34 -11.70 -17.32 -7.86
C PHE A 34 -10.97 -16.03 -7.46
N THR A 35 -10.11 -16.11 -6.44
CA THR A 35 -9.20 -15.05 -6.01
C THR A 35 -7.93 -15.67 -5.44
N GLY A 36 -6.78 -15.18 -5.88
CA GLY A 36 -5.46 -15.67 -5.44
C GLY A 36 -4.79 -14.79 -4.38
N ASN A 37 -5.39 -13.64 -4.07
CA ASN A 37 -4.87 -12.61 -3.18
C ASN A 37 -5.95 -12.14 -2.18
N ILE A 38 -5.48 -11.47 -1.13
CA ILE A 38 -6.29 -10.65 -0.22
C ILE A 38 -6.05 -9.20 -0.59
N ASP A 39 -7.13 -8.44 -0.78
CA ASP A 39 -7.08 -6.98 -0.90
C ASP A 39 -7.64 -6.36 0.38
N ILE A 40 -6.91 -5.41 0.97
CA ILE A 40 -7.32 -4.69 2.18
C ILE A 40 -7.15 -3.19 2.02
N LEU A 41 -8.08 -2.43 2.60
CA LEU A 41 -7.87 -1.03 2.93
C LEU A 41 -7.26 -0.95 4.32
N LEU A 42 -6.10 -0.31 4.45
CA LEU A 42 -5.37 -0.16 5.70
C LEU A 42 -5.41 1.30 6.15
N LEU A 43 -5.80 1.54 7.41
CA LEU A 43 -5.77 2.89 7.95
C LEU A 43 -4.32 3.39 8.10
N LEU A 44 -4.02 4.54 7.50
CA LEU A 44 -2.68 5.14 7.44
C LEU A 44 -2.31 5.89 8.73
N GLU A 45 -2.21 5.16 9.83
CA GLU A 45 -1.69 5.64 11.12
C GLU A 45 -0.35 4.98 11.41
N LYS A 46 0.63 5.75 11.93
CA LYS A 46 1.98 5.25 12.21
C LYS A 46 1.98 3.96 13.02
N GLU A 47 1.24 3.92 14.13
CA GLU A 47 1.13 2.73 14.98
C GLU A 47 0.50 1.54 14.24
N ASN A 48 -0.57 1.77 13.46
CA ASN A 48 -1.25 0.72 12.70
C ASN A 48 -0.33 0.08 11.65
N LEU A 49 0.49 0.91 10.99
CA LEU A 49 1.45 0.45 9.99
C LEU A 49 2.63 -0.30 10.61
N LEU A 50 3.10 0.12 11.79
CA LEU A 50 4.12 -0.60 12.55
C LEU A 50 3.64 -2.00 12.92
N LYS A 51 2.41 -2.10 13.45
CA LYS A 51 1.79 -3.38 13.78
C LYS A 51 1.61 -4.25 12.52
N MET A 52 1.15 -3.66 11.42
CA MET A 52 1.03 -4.38 10.14
C MET A 52 2.38 -4.93 9.68
N ALA A 53 3.44 -4.11 9.67
CA ALA A 53 4.78 -4.55 9.26
C ALA A 53 5.31 -5.69 10.14
N LYS A 54 5.09 -5.60 11.47
CA LYS A 54 5.43 -6.66 12.42
C LYS A 54 4.69 -7.96 12.12
N VAL A 55 3.38 -7.91 11.89
CA VAL A 55 2.56 -9.10 11.57
C VAL A 55 3.00 -9.73 10.25
N MET A 56 3.20 -8.92 9.20
CA MET A 56 3.66 -9.44 7.91
C MET A 56 5.02 -10.12 8.02
N ASN A 57 5.96 -9.52 8.77
CA ASN A 57 7.27 -10.13 9.02
C ASN A 57 7.16 -11.43 9.83
N LYS A 58 6.34 -11.46 10.90
CA LYS A 58 6.05 -12.65 11.70
C LYS A 58 5.53 -13.81 10.85
N LEU A 59 4.69 -13.49 9.86
CA LEU A 59 4.10 -14.45 8.93
C LEU A 59 5.02 -14.83 7.75
N GLY A 60 6.23 -14.27 7.67
CA GLY A 60 7.19 -14.56 6.61
C GLY A 60 6.90 -13.85 5.27
N TYR A 61 6.02 -12.85 5.25
CA TYR A 61 5.78 -12.05 4.05
C TYR A 61 6.89 -11.01 3.85
N ILE A 62 7.20 -10.75 2.58
CA ILE A 62 8.17 -9.73 2.15
C ILE A 62 7.46 -8.55 1.49
N GLU A 63 7.93 -7.33 1.77
CA GLU A 63 7.44 -6.14 1.08
C GLU A 63 7.80 -6.22 -0.42
N ARG A 64 6.78 -6.26 -1.27
CA ARG A 64 6.97 -6.23 -2.72
C ARG A 64 7.06 -4.82 -3.29
N LEU A 65 6.72 -3.77 -2.56
CA LEU A 65 6.92 -2.41 -3.05
C LEU A 65 8.40 -2.01 -2.93
N PRO A 66 8.92 -1.11 -3.79
CA PRO A 66 10.29 -0.64 -3.71
C PRO A 66 10.49 0.39 -2.57
N VAL A 67 9.40 0.69 -1.84
CA VAL A 67 9.34 1.67 -0.77
C VAL A 67 8.59 1.03 0.39
N SER A 68 9.18 1.03 1.58
CA SER A 68 8.53 0.51 2.78
C SER A 68 7.37 1.40 3.19
N ILE A 69 6.30 0.79 3.70
CA ILE A 69 5.09 1.50 4.13
C ILE A 69 5.39 2.54 5.22
N MET A 70 6.27 2.25 6.18
CA MET A 70 6.65 3.21 7.23
C MET A 70 7.22 4.50 6.64
N SER A 71 8.03 4.32 5.60
CA SER A 71 8.78 5.38 4.98
C SER A 71 7.91 6.34 4.14
N LEU A 72 6.75 5.88 3.67
CA LEU A 72 5.74 6.70 3.01
C LEU A 72 5.03 7.66 3.97
N VAL A 73 4.80 7.24 5.21
CA VAL A 73 4.14 8.09 6.21
C VAL A 73 5.05 9.21 6.67
N ASP A 74 6.31 8.90 6.95
CA ASP A 74 7.27 9.90 7.42
C ASP A 74 7.67 10.88 6.31
N ARG A 75 7.69 10.43 5.04
CA ARG A 75 8.09 11.27 3.89
C ARG A 75 6.93 11.85 3.09
N LYS A 76 5.69 11.79 3.60
CA LYS A 76 4.57 12.44 2.91
C LYS A 76 4.86 13.93 2.72
N GLN A 77 4.49 14.47 1.57
CA GLN A 77 4.54 15.89 1.28
C GLN A 77 3.13 16.44 1.19
N VAL A 78 2.95 17.74 1.40
CA VAL A 78 1.68 18.41 1.15
C VAL A 78 1.87 19.30 -0.08
N LYS A 79 0.98 19.17 -1.07
CA LYS A 79 0.99 20.00 -2.28
C LYS A 79 -0.37 20.66 -2.48
N LYS A 80 -0.35 21.85 -3.06
CA LYS A 80 -1.55 22.58 -3.45
C LYS A 80 -2.19 21.91 -4.67
N PHE A 81 -3.46 21.60 -4.56
CA PHE A 81 -4.35 21.13 -5.61
C PHE A 81 -5.49 22.15 -5.72
N ASP A 82 -5.43 22.99 -6.74
CA ASP A 82 -6.28 24.17 -6.91
C ASP A 82 -6.30 25.09 -5.67
N SER A 83 -7.39 25.10 -4.91
CA SER A 83 -7.57 25.90 -3.70
C SER A 83 -7.26 25.15 -2.41
N ILE A 84 -7.00 23.84 -2.47
CA ILE A 84 -6.82 22.98 -1.28
C ILE A 84 -5.42 22.38 -1.24
N SER A 85 -5.01 21.94 -0.06
CA SER A 85 -3.73 21.25 0.14
C SER A 85 -3.99 19.77 0.41
N ILE A 86 -3.32 18.89 -0.33
CA ILE A 86 -3.48 17.44 -0.21
C ILE A 86 -2.15 16.75 0.14
N PRO A 87 -2.17 15.68 0.95
CA PRO A 87 -1.00 14.85 1.18
C PRO A 87 -0.71 13.99 -0.05
N ILE A 88 0.56 13.94 -0.45
CA ILE A 88 1.06 13.11 -1.53
C ILE A 88 2.34 12.38 -1.09
N VAL A 89 2.71 11.32 -1.81
CA VAL A 89 4.00 10.65 -1.62
C VAL A 89 5.16 11.58 -2.03
N SER A 90 6.33 11.39 -1.43
CA SER A 90 7.52 12.14 -1.85
C SER A 90 7.87 11.87 -3.31
N ILE A 91 8.46 12.85 -3.99
CA ILE A 91 8.90 12.69 -5.38
C ILE A 91 9.88 11.52 -5.54
N GLY A 92 10.78 11.32 -4.57
CA GLY A 92 11.73 10.21 -4.57
C GLY A 92 11.05 8.84 -4.48
N ASP A 93 10.00 8.72 -3.67
CA ASP A 93 9.23 7.48 -3.55
C ASP A 93 8.34 7.24 -4.77
N LEU A 94 7.75 8.30 -5.32
CA LEU A 94 6.95 8.23 -6.53
C LEU A 94 7.78 7.69 -7.71
N ILE A 95 9.01 8.17 -7.88
CA ILE A 95 9.95 7.67 -8.89
C ILE A 95 10.22 6.18 -8.69
N LYS A 96 10.50 5.74 -7.46
CA LYS A 96 10.74 4.31 -7.16
C LYS A 96 9.53 3.45 -7.49
N MET A 97 8.33 3.91 -7.10
CA MET A 97 7.07 3.20 -7.36
C MET A 97 6.81 3.07 -8.87
N LYS A 98 6.97 4.16 -9.63
CA LYS A 98 6.81 4.20 -11.09
C LYS A 98 7.80 3.29 -11.81
N LYS A 99 9.07 3.29 -11.43
CA LYS A 99 10.10 2.38 -11.98
C LYS A 99 9.72 0.90 -11.83
N LYS A 100 9.08 0.51 -10.71
CA LYS A 100 8.68 -0.88 -10.47
C LYS A 100 7.39 -1.29 -11.19
N ALA A 101 6.49 -0.34 -11.45
CA ALA A 101 5.22 -0.62 -12.13
C ALA A 101 5.39 -1.05 -13.60
N ASN A 102 6.52 -0.69 -14.22
CA ASN A 102 6.96 -1.09 -15.56
C ASN A 102 5.85 -1.04 -16.63
N ARG A 103 5.02 0.02 -16.63
CA ARG A 103 4.01 0.25 -17.67
C ARG A 103 4.54 1.24 -18.71
N GLU A 104 4.19 1.05 -19.97
CA GLU A 104 4.70 1.86 -21.10
C GLU A 104 4.48 3.38 -20.95
N LYS A 105 3.40 3.80 -20.27
CA LYS A 105 3.12 5.22 -19.95
C LYS A 105 4.05 5.85 -18.91
N ASP A 106 4.82 5.06 -18.14
CA ASP A 106 5.63 5.57 -17.02
C ASP A 106 6.99 6.16 -17.47
N ILE A 107 7.43 5.97 -18.72
CA ILE A 107 8.74 6.46 -19.20
C ILE A 107 8.78 8.00 -19.24
N GLU A 108 7.73 8.65 -19.75
CA GLU A 108 7.67 10.11 -19.84
C GLU A 108 7.47 10.76 -18.47
N ASP A 109 6.59 10.18 -17.64
CA ASP A 109 6.41 10.58 -16.24
C ASP A 109 7.74 10.55 -15.47
N LEU A 110 8.55 9.48 -15.66
CA LEU A 110 9.84 9.35 -14.99
C LEU A 110 10.83 10.43 -15.40
N LYS A 111 10.88 10.81 -16.68
CA LYS A 111 11.76 11.89 -17.16
C LYS A 111 11.41 13.22 -16.52
N GLN A 112 10.12 13.56 -16.43
CA GLN A 112 9.68 14.81 -15.83
C GLN A 112 9.92 14.83 -14.32
N LEU A 113 9.63 13.73 -13.62
CA LEU A 113 9.83 13.63 -12.17
C LEU A 113 11.31 13.72 -11.77
N ILE A 114 12.24 13.18 -12.56
CA ILE A 114 13.68 13.31 -12.28
C ILE A 114 14.11 14.78 -12.36
N LYS A 115 13.72 15.50 -13.43
CA LYS A 115 14.06 16.93 -13.58
C LYS A 115 13.54 17.78 -12.41
N LEU A 116 12.35 17.48 -11.91
CA LEU A 116 11.75 18.18 -10.78
C LEU A 116 12.41 17.89 -9.42
N LYS A 117 13.11 16.75 -9.30
CA LYS A 117 13.82 16.40 -8.06
C LYS A 117 15.13 17.17 -7.92
N ASP A 118 15.74 17.56 -9.03
CA ASP A 118 17.05 18.22 -9.09
C ASP A 118 16.95 19.77 -9.08
N LEU A 119 15.74 20.31 -8.86
CA LEU A 119 15.44 21.73 -8.61
C LEU A 119 15.31 22.01 -7.11
#